data_AF-A0A0D6JN48-F1
#
_entry.id   AF-A0A0D6JN48-F1
#
_cell.length_a   1.000
_cell.length_b   1.000
_cell.length_c   1.000
_cell.angle_alpha   90.00
_cell.angle_beta   90.00
_cell.angle_gamma   90.00
#
_symmetry.space_group_name_H-M   'P 1'
#
loop_
_entity.id
_entity.type
_entity.pdbx_description
1 polymer ?
#
loop_
_entity_poly.entity_id
_entity_poly.type
_entity_poly.pdbx_seq_one_letter_code
_entity_poly.pdbx_strand_id
1 'polypeptide(L)'
;MTKMSASQRRKQFLRTVEDLEPINAVRSEKGERNVWRLSTDSGSKLLWIHYNKHFKFFGGAWTKNTNLAKGNELVHAFIGGGSGEYYIVPDADLHSGDFSLPTQKKGGGHWKLEKAYGKPSNGTVLEQGYTNLSLLYE
;
A
#
# COMPACT_ATOMS: atom_id res chain seq x y z
N MET A 1 11.00 -18.62 15.67
CA MET A 1 10.71 -17.16 15.62
C MET A 1 9.21 -16.96 15.68
N THR A 2 8.71 -16.29 16.72
CA THR A 2 7.30 -15.91 16.85
C THR A 2 6.97 -14.90 15.76
N LYS A 3 6.06 -15.24 14.84
CA LYS A 3 5.68 -14.34 13.74
C LYS A 3 4.99 -13.10 14.32
N MET A 4 5.44 -11.91 13.95
CA MET A 4 4.83 -10.64 14.38
C MET A 4 3.33 -10.61 14.03
N SER A 5 2.51 -10.02 14.89
CA SER A 5 1.09 -9.75 14.59
C SER A 5 0.96 -8.65 13.52
N ALA A 6 -0.20 -8.54 12.88
CA ALA A 6 -0.46 -7.47 11.91
C ALA A 6 -0.29 -6.06 12.52
N SER A 7 -0.69 -5.88 13.79
CA SER A 7 -0.52 -4.62 14.51
C SER A 7 0.96 -4.29 14.74
N GLN A 8 1.77 -5.28 15.10
CA GLN A 8 3.21 -5.09 15.29
C GLN A 8 3.92 -4.76 13.98
N ARG A 9 3.59 -5.47 12.89
CA ARG A 9 4.15 -5.19 11.56
C ARG A 9 3.82 -3.80 11.06
N ARG A 10 2.57 -3.38 11.24
CA ARG A 10 2.14 -2.01 10.98
C ARG A 10 2.97 -1.00 11.77
N LYS A 11 3.07 -1.19 13.08
CA LYS A 11 3.77 -0.25 13.97
C LYS A 11 5.25 -0.15 13.60
N GLN A 12 5.87 -1.26 13.24
CA GLN A 12 7.25 -1.27 12.78
C GLN A 12 7.39 -0.50 11.46
N PHE A 13 6.55 -0.79 10.47
CA PHE A 13 6.60 -0.10 9.19
C PHE A 13 6.33 1.41 9.33
N LEU A 14 5.33 1.82 10.12
CA LEU A 14 5.05 3.23 10.34
C LEU A 14 6.20 3.96 11.04
N ARG A 15 6.93 3.30 11.96
CA ARG A 15 8.17 3.87 12.51
C ARG A 15 9.22 4.08 11.43
N THR A 16 9.43 3.09 10.57
CA THR A 16 10.34 3.23 9.43
C THR A 16 9.94 4.39 8.51
N VAL A 17 8.63 4.63 8.31
CA VAL A 17 8.14 5.76 7.52
C VAL A 17 8.35 7.10 8.24
N GLU A 18 8.13 7.13 9.56
CA GLU A 18 8.32 8.32 10.40
C GLU A 18 9.80 8.72 10.53
N ASP A 19 10.72 7.76 10.39
CA ASP A 19 12.17 7.99 10.40
C ASP A 19 12.71 8.51 9.04
N LEU A 20 11.88 8.65 8.00
CA LEU A 20 12.30 9.19 6.70
C LEU A 20 12.38 10.72 6.79
N GLU A 21 13.55 11.32 6.53
CA GLU A 21 13.73 12.77 6.65
C GLU A 21 12.68 13.63 5.91
N PRO A 22 12.22 13.28 4.69
CA PRO A 22 11.20 14.09 4.01
C PRO A 22 9.81 14.05 4.67
N ILE A 23 9.56 13.13 5.59
CA ILE A 23 8.26 12.94 6.25
C ILE A 23 8.28 13.67 7.60
N ASN A 24 7.61 14.81 7.65
CA ASN A 24 7.50 15.64 8.85
C ASN A 24 6.50 15.09 9.88
N ALA A 25 5.47 14.36 9.42
CA ALA A 25 4.46 13.81 10.31
C ALA A 25 3.73 12.61 9.70
N VAL A 26 3.40 11.64 10.57
CA VAL A 26 2.57 10.48 10.26
C VAL A 26 1.38 10.44 11.21
N ARG A 27 0.15 10.63 10.69
CA ARG A 27 -1.07 10.70 11.51
C ARG A 27 -2.11 9.70 11.03
N SER A 28 -2.83 9.03 11.93
CA SER A 28 -3.94 8.18 11.52
C SER A 28 -5.05 9.02 10.88
N GLU A 29 -5.58 8.60 9.74
CA GLU A 29 -6.68 9.29 9.08
C GLU A 29 -8.00 8.96 9.80
N LYS A 30 -8.69 10.01 10.30
CA LYS A 30 -9.85 9.83 11.17
C LYS A 30 -10.99 9.14 10.43
N GLY A 31 -11.55 8.11 11.05
CA GLY A 31 -12.66 7.33 10.48
C GLY A 31 -12.22 6.31 9.43
N GLU A 32 -10.94 6.32 9.02
CA GLU A 32 -10.44 5.45 7.96
C GLU A 32 -9.51 4.37 8.50
N ARG A 33 -10.02 3.14 8.56
CA ARG A 33 -9.22 2.00 9.02
C ARG A 33 -8.05 1.75 8.07
N ASN A 34 -6.87 1.62 8.68
CA ASN A 34 -5.60 1.38 8.02
C ASN A 34 -5.16 2.48 7.05
N VAL A 35 -5.63 3.71 7.23
CA VAL A 35 -5.18 4.85 6.44
C VAL A 35 -4.44 5.83 7.35
N TRP A 36 -3.32 6.34 6.86
CA TRP A 36 -2.52 7.38 7.50
C TRP A 36 -2.34 8.54 6.56
N ARG A 37 -2.22 9.73 7.11
CA ARG A 37 -1.78 10.93 6.41
C ARG A 37 -0.30 11.11 6.65
N LEU A 38 0.44 11.22 5.56
CA LEU A 38 1.85 11.58 5.53
C LEU A 38 1.95 13.05 5.15
N SER A 39 2.72 13.83 5.90
CA SER A 39 2.96 15.24 5.59
C SER A 39 4.45 15.45 5.32
N THR A 40 4.73 16.14 4.23
CA THR A 40 6.05 16.60 3.79
C THR A 40 6.03 18.14 3.70
N ASP A 41 7.15 18.76 3.34
CA ASP A 41 7.18 20.19 3.02
C ASP A 41 6.44 20.53 1.72
N SER A 42 6.36 19.56 0.79
CA SER A 42 5.72 19.73 -0.52
C SER A 42 4.20 19.48 -0.50
N GLY A 43 3.68 18.82 0.54
CA GLY A 43 2.25 18.55 0.64
C GLY A 43 1.91 17.39 1.57
N SER A 44 0.75 16.78 1.33
CA SER A 44 0.34 15.60 2.10
C SER A 44 -0.26 14.53 1.21
N LYS A 45 0.01 13.27 1.57
CA LYS A 45 -0.54 12.09 0.91
C LYS A 45 -1.29 11.21 1.90
N LEU A 46 -2.22 10.41 1.40
CA LEU A 46 -2.83 9.33 2.13
C LEU A 46 -2.09 8.02 1.83
N LEU A 47 -1.70 7.32 2.88
CA LEU A 47 -1.12 6.00 2.85
C LEU A 47 -2.13 4.97 3.34
N TRP A 48 -2.62 4.12 2.44
CA TRP A 48 -3.47 3.00 2.80
C TRP A 48 -2.66 1.70 2.90
N ILE A 49 -2.60 1.13 4.11
CA ILE A 49 -1.81 -0.07 4.37
C ILE A 49 -2.64 -1.36 4.27
N HIS A 50 -2.11 -2.30 3.49
CA HIS A 50 -2.64 -3.63 3.22
C HIS A 50 -1.70 -4.69 3.81
N TYR A 51 -2.24 -5.79 4.33
CA TYR A 51 -1.43 -6.82 5.00
C TYR A 51 -1.68 -8.20 4.44
N ASN A 52 -0.59 -8.93 4.21
CA ASN A 52 -0.65 -10.36 3.98
C ASN A 52 0.54 -11.05 4.62
N LYS A 53 0.29 -11.92 5.60
CA LYS A 53 1.36 -12.63 6.33
C LYS A 53 2.26 -13.51 5.45
N HIS A 54 1.80 -13.87 4.25
CA HIS A 54 2.55 -14.67 3.29
C HIS A 54 3.16 -13.83 2.17
N PHE A 55 2.86 -12.53 2.14
CA PHE A 55 3.34 -11.60 1.13
C PHE A 55 3.05 -12.06 -0.32
N LYS A 56 1.93 -12.78 -0.52
CA LYS A 56 1.55 -13.38 -1.81
C LYS A 56 0.45 -12.61 -2.54
N PHE A 57 -0.49 -12.02 -1.79
CA PHE A 57 -1.59 -11.28 -2.37
C PHE A 57 -2.09 -10.18 -1.44
N PHE A 58 -2.72 -9.16 -2.03
CA PHE A 58 -3.37 -8.07 -1.33
C PHE A 58 -4.73 -7.83 -1.96
N GLY A 59 -5.61 -7.17 -1.22
CA GLY A 59 -6.93 -6.84 -1.74
C GLY A 59 -7.41 -5.53 -1.17
N GLY A 60 -8.21 -4.85 -1.96
CA GLY A 60 -8.86 -3.61 -1.58
C GLY A 60 -10.21 -3.49 -2.26
N ALA A 61 -10.76 -2.27 -2.24
CA ALA A 61 -12.05 -1.98 -2.81
C ALA A 61 -11.94 -0.71 -3.65
N TRP A 62 -12.31 -0.78 -4.92
CA TRP A 62 -12.26 0.36 -5.85
C TRP A 62 -13.06 1.54 -5.30
N THR A 63 -14.24 1.31 -4.73
CA THR A 63 -15.03 2.37 -4.09
C THR A 63 -14.26 3.08 -2.98
N LYS A 64 -13.45 2.36 -2.21
CA LYS A 64 -12.62 2.96 -1.16
C LYS A 64 -11.40 3.69 -1.76
N ASN A 65 -10.73 3.12 -2.77
CA ASN A 65 -9.67 3.83 -3.51
C ASN A 65 -10.19 5.20 -3.99
N THR A 66 -11.30 5.19 -4.75
CA THR A 66 -11.93 6.41 -5.29
C THR A 66 -12.33 7.40 -4.21
N ASN A 67 -12.85 6.95 -3.08
CA ASN A 67 -13.24 7.86 -2.00
C ASN A 67 -12.05 8.49 -1.29
N LEU A 68 -10.99 7.73 -1.04
CA LEU A 68 -9.77 8.24 -0.42
C LEU A 68 -9.01 9.19 -1.37
N ALA A 69 -8.94 8.86 -2.66
CA ALA A 69 -8.24 9.66 -3.66
C ALA A 69 -8.95 10.99 -4.00
N LYS A 70 -10.21 11.20 -3.58
CA LYS A 70 -10.90 12.49 -3.79
C LYS A 70 -10.18 13.60 -3.06
N GLY A 71 -9.48 14.45 -3.83
CA GLY A 71 -8.73 15.59 -3.31
C GLY A 71 -7.47 15.22 -2.53
N ASN A 72 -7.01 13.97 -2.61
CA ASN A 72 -5.78 13.53 -1.96
C ASN A 72 -4.99 12.65 -2.92
N GLU A 73 -3.67 12.72 -2.87
CA GLU A 73 -2.84 11.69 -3.46
C GLU A 73 -2.88 10.44 -2.58
N LEU A 74 -3.19 9.30 -3.17
CA LEU A 74 -3.32 8.02 -2.47
C LEU A 74 -2.16 7.10 -2.87
N VAL A 75 -1.52 6.51 -1.87
CA VAL A 75 -0.46 5.52 -2.02
C VAL A 75 -0.81 4.27 -1.21
N HIS A 76 -0.53 3.11 -1.77
CA HIS A 76 -0.76 1.81 -1.16
C HIS A 76 0.54 1.24 -0.61
N ALA A 77 0.57 0.90 0.68
CA ALA A 77 1.65 0.08 1.24
C ALA A 77 1.16 -1.37 1.41
N PHE A 78 1.74 -2.26 0.63
CA PHE A 78 1.53 -3.70 0.71
C PHE A 78 2.59 -4.31 1.62
N ILE A 79 2.22 -4.80 2.81
CA ILE A 79 3.19 -5.25 3.83
C ILE A 79 3.09 -6.77 4.08
N GLY A 80 4.25 -7.41 4.13
CA GLY A 80 4.45 -8.84 4.36
C GLY A 80 4.50 -9.25 5.82
N GLY A 81 5.13 -10.40 6.06
CA GLY A 81 5.36 -10.98 7.39
C GLY A 81 6.74 -10.65 7.98
N GLY A 82 7.74 -10.43 7.12
CA GLY A 82 9.12 -10.13 7.49
C GLY A 82 9.42 -8.62 7.58
N SER A 83 10.51 -8.29 8.27
CA SER A 83 11.09 -6.94 8.24
C SER A 83 11.62 -6.64 6.84
N GLY A 84 11.16 -5.56 6.22
CA GLY A 84 11.55 -5.20 4.85
C GLY A 84 10.69 -5.81 3.75
N GLU A 85 9.68 -6.63 4.07
CA GLU A 85 8.71 -7.08 3.08
C GLU A 85 7.64 -6.00 2.89
N TYR A 86 7.86 -5.09 1.94
CA TYR A 86 6.85 -4.13 1.53
C TYR A 86 6.91 -3.82 0.03
N TYR A 87 5.79 -3.36 -0.51
CA TYR A 87 5.75 -2.59 -1.76
C TYR A 87 4.96 -1.32 -1.57
N ILE A 88 5.41 -0.23 -2.18
CA ILE A 88 4.76 1.08 -2.17
C ILE A 88 4.26 1.35 -3.58
N VAL A 89 2.95 1.46 -3.77
CA VAL A 89 2.35 1.60 -5.10
C VAL A 89 1.40 2.81 -5.09
N PRO A 90 1.67 3.86 -5.87
CA PRO A 90 0.70 4.92 -6.12
C PRO A 90 -0.63 4.37 -6.61
N ASP A 91 -1.76 4.93 -6.16
CA ASP A 91 -3.10 4.47 -6.58
C ASP A 91 -3.27 4.57 -8.10
N ALA A 92 -2.73 5.62 -8.72
CA ALA A 92 -2.74 5.80 -10.17
C ALA A 92 -2.15 4.60 -10.92
N ASP A 93 -1.11 3.96 -10.37
CA ASP A 93 -0.44 2.82 -11.00
C ASP A 93 -1.26 1.53 -10.85
N LEU A 94 -2.08 1.39 -9.81
CA LEU A 94 -3.06 0.30 -9.74
C LEU A 94 -4.15 0.44 -10.82
N HIS A 95 -4.40 1.66 -11.30
CA HIS A 95 -5.36 1.98 -12.34
C HIS A 95 -4.77 2.00 -13.76
N SER A 96 -3.44 1.94 -13.91
CA SER A 96 -2.74 2.05 -15.20
C SER A 96 -3.01 0.90 -16.18
N GLY A 97 -3.33 -0.29 -15.64
CA GLY A 97 -3.40 -1.54 -16.40
C GLY A 97 -2.13 -2.39 -16.34
N ASP A 98 -1.06 -1.91 -15.69
CA ASP A 98 0.20 -2.66 -15.53
C ASP A 98 0.06 -3.88 -14.61
N PHE A 99 -0.95 -3.86 -13.73
CA PHE A 99 -1.26 -4.96 -12.82
C PHE A 99 -2.46 -5.78 -13.31
N SER A 100 -2.33 -7.10 -13.23
CA SER A 100 -3.47 -8.02 -13.37
C SER A 100 -4.26 -8.08 -12.06
N LEU A 101 -5.38 -7.35 -12.02
CA LEU A 101 -6.24 -7.17 -10.84
C LEU A 101 -7.65 -7.75 -11.07
N PRO A 102 -7.83 -9.08 -11.05
CA PRO A 102 -9.15 -9.67 -11.24
C PRO A 102 -10.12 -9.21 -10.15
N THR A 103 -11.33 -8.84 -10.56
CA THR A 103 -12.43 -8.53 -9.64
C THR A 103 -12.90 -9.82 -8.96
N GLN A 104 -13.08 -9.77 -7.64
CA GLN A 104 -13.55 -10.94 -6.90
C GLN A 104 -15.02 -11.24 -7.25
N LYS A 105 -15.32 -12.48 -7.63
CA LYS A 105 -16.63 -12.95 -8.16
C LYS A 105 -17.86 -12.64 -7.27
N LYS A 106 -17.67 -12.37 -5.97
CA LYS A 106 -18.74 -11.92 -5.07
C LYS A 106 -18.51 -10.44 -4.72
N GLY A 107 -19.15 -9.54 -5.48
CA GLY A 107 -19.32 -8.15 -5.04
C GLY A 107 -18.71 -7.05 -5.90
N GLY A 108 -18.20 -7.33 -7.11
CA GLY A 108 -17.99 -6.36 -8.21
C GLY A 108 -17.01 -5.18 -8.00
N GLY A 109 -16.69 -4.82 -6.77
CA GLY A 109 -15.91 -3.63 -6.42
C GLY A 109 -14.64 -3.94 -5.64
N HIS A 110 -14.27 -5.22 -5.49
CA HIS A 110 -13.04 -5.64 -4.83
C HIS A 110 -12.01 -6.14 -5.83
N TRP A 111 -10.79 -5.62 -5.72
CA TRP A 111 -9.63 -6.07 -6.50
C TRP A 111 -8.76 -7.00 -5.65
N LYS A 112 -8.03 -7.89 -6.33
CA LYS A 112 -7.00 -8.73 -5.74
C LYS A 112 -5.70 -8.58 -6.52
N LEU A 113 -4.67 -8.08 -5.87
CA LEU A 113 -3.31 -8.05 -6.39
C LEU A 113 -2.58 -9.30 -5.92
N GLU A 114 -2.38 -10.28 -6.79
CA GLU A 114 -1.66 -11.51 -6.46
C GLU A 114 -0.35 -11.56 -7.24
N LYS A 115 0.78 -11.82 -6.57
CA LYS A 115 2.13 -11.75 -7.18
C LYS A 115 2.27 -12.67 -8.40
N ALA A 116 1.58 -13.80 -8.41
CA ALA A 116 1.67 -14.80 -9.48
C ALA A 116 0.79 -14.49 -10.72
N TYR A 117 -0.07 -13.48 -10.67
CA TYR A 117 -0.98 -13.15 -11.77
C TYR A 117 -0.34 -12.20 -12.79
N GLY A 118 -0.83 -12.21 -14.03
CA GLY A 118 -0.35 -11.32 -15.11
C GLY A 118 0.80 -11.88 -15.96
N LYS A 119 1.11 -11.17 -17.06
CA LYS A 119 2.30 -11.37 -17.91
C LYS A 119 2.83 -10.00 -18.36
N PRO A 120 3.95 -9.49 -17.81
CA PRO A 120 4.75 -10.07 -16.73
C PRO A 120 3.96 -10.25 -15.43
N SER A 121 4.45 -11.09 -14.52
CA SER A 121 3.74 -11.31 -13.25
C SER A 121 3.71 -10.02 -12.43
N ASN A 122 2.62 -9.77 -11.69
CA ASN A 122 2.50 -8.64 -10.77
C ASN A 122 3.70 -8.59 -9.82
N GLY A 123 4.19 -9.76 -9.36
CA GLY A 123 5.38 -9.85 -8.53
C GLY A 123 6.60 -9.25 -9.24
N THR A 124 6.83 -9.59 -10.51
CA THR A 124 7.91 -9.00 -11.31
C THR A 124 7.79 -7.49 -11.40
N VAL A 125 6.58 -6.98 -11.68
CA VAL A 125 6.32 -5.53 -11.76
C VAL A 125 6.62 -4.86 -10.41
N LEU A 126 6.15 -5.44 -9.30
CA LEU A 126 6.37 -4.96 -7.93
C LEU A 126 7.85 -4.88 -7.56
N GLU A 127 8.63 -5.95 -7.81
CA GLU A 127 10.06 -5.99 -7.45
C GLU A 127 10.89 -4.98 -8.25
N GLN A 128 10.50 -4.68 -9.48
CA GLN A 128 11.25 -3.78 -10.37
C GLN A 128 11.03 -2.30 -10.06
N GLY A 129 9.81 -1.92 -9.64
CA GLY A 129 9.43 -0.51 -9.54
C GLY A 129 9.02 -0.03 -8.15
N TYR A 130 8.62 -0.93 -7.24
CA TYR A 130 7.79 -0.54 -6.10
C TYR A 130 8.39 -0.94 -4.74
N THR A 131 9.70 -1.13 -4.67
CA THR A 131 10.45 -1.50 -3.45
C THR A 131 11.09 -0.30 -2.73
N ASN A 132 10.97 0.90 -3.31
CA ASN A 132 11.54 2.14 -2.75
C ASN A 132 10.52 2.88 -1.88
N LEU A 133 10.95 3.35 -0.70
CA LEU A 133 10.13 4.16 0.19
C LEU A 133 9.98 5.61 -0.29
N SER A 134 10.81 6.06 -1.23
CA SER A 134 10.73 7.43 -1.76
C SER A 134 9.41 7.76 -2.44
N LEU A 135 8.74 6.74 -2.98
CA LEU A 135 7.38 6.82 -3.51
C LEU A 135 6.32 7.34 -2.51
N LEU A 136 6.65 7.38 -1.21
CA LEU A 136 5.79 7.97 -0.17
C LEU A 136 5.84 9.51 -0.12
N TYR A 137 6.86 10.14 -0.68
CA TYR A 137 7.09 11.59 -0.56
C TYR A 137 7.51 12.29 -1.85
N GLU A 138 7.84 11.54 -2.91
CA GLU A 138 8.15 12.08 -4.26
C GLU A 138 7.00 12.82 -4.92
#